data_AF-A0A970JKD4-F1
#
_entry.id   AF-A0A970JKD4-F1
#
_cell.length_a   1.000
_cell.length_b   1.000
_cell.length_c   1.000
_cell.angle_alpha   90.00
_cell.angle_beta   90.00
_cell.angle_gamma   90.00
#
_symmetry.space_group_name_H-M   'P 1'
#
loop_
_entity.id
_entity.type
_entity.pdbx_description
1 polymer ?
#
loop_
_entity_poly.entity_id
_entity_poly.type
_entity_poly.pdbx_seq_one_letter_code
_entity_poly.pdbx_strand_id
1 'polypeptide(L)' 'MTVQNKGRITQIIGAVIDVRFEDELPSLYNAVEVQHEGEKIVLEVMQHLGDHTVRCISMHPTDGLRRGM' A
#
# COMPACT_ATOMS: atom_id res chain seq x y z
N MET A 1 21.96 0.23 -0.62
CA MET A 1 21.04 -0.80 -0.08
C MET A 1 19.71 -0.10 0.14
N THR A 2 18.69 -0.41 -0.65
CA THR A 2 17.35 0.15 -0.43
C THR A 2 16.79 -0.49 0.83
N VAL A 3 16.57 0.32 1.86
CA VAL A 3 15.87 -0.11 3.08
C VAL A 3 14.47 -0.53 2.65
N GLN A 4 14.08 -1.77 2.92
CA GLN A 4 12.70 -2.22 2.68
C GLN A 4 11.79 -1.56 3.71
N ASN A 5 11.16 -0.46 3.32
CA ASN A 5 10.12 0.16 4.11
C ASN A 5 8.83 -0.66 3.98
N LYS A 6 8.51 -1.45 5.02
CA LYS A 6 7.37 -2.38 4.99
C LYS A 6 6.14 -1.70 5.58
N GLY A 7 5.05 -1.75 4.82
CA GLY A 7 3.73 -1.32 5.26
C GLY A 7 2.80 -2.51 5.46
N ARG A 8 1.67 -2.26 6.12
CA ARG A 8 0.58 -3.21 6.34
C ARG A 8 -0.73 -2.61 5.86
N ILE A 9 -1.53 -3.39 5.13
CA ILE A 9 -2.86 -2.97 4.67
C ILE A 9 -3.79 -2.86 5.88
N THR A 10 -4.38 -1.68 6.08
CA THR A 10 -5.35 -1.42 7.16
C THR A 10 -6.79 -1.38 6.66
N GLN A 11 -7.00 -0.94 5.42
CA GLN A 11 -8.33 -0.81 4.82
C GLN A 11 -8.30 -1.05 3.31
N ILE A 12 -9.38 -1.61 2.78
CA ILE A 12 -9.61 -1.86 1.35
C ILE A 12 -11.05 -1.43 1.04
N ILE A 13 -11.21 -0.49 0.11
CA ILE A 13 -12.50 0.01 -0.40
C ILE A 13 -12.40 0.09 -1.93
N GLY A 14 -12.83 -0.97 -2.62
CA GLY A 14 -12.65 -1.09 -4.06
C GLY A 14 -11.16 -1.01 -4.43
N ALA A 15 -10.79 -0.07 -5.30
CA ALA A 15 -9.40 0.19 -5.67
C ALA A 15 -8.62 1.05 -4.65
N VAL A 16 -9.29 1.64 -3.65
CA VAL A 16 -8.66 2.50 -2.64
C VAL A 16 -8.18 1.63 -1.48
N ILE A 17 -6.89 1.70 -1.17
CA ILE A 17 -6.26 0.90 -0.13
C ILE A 17 -5.48 1.82 0.80
N ASP A 18 -5.76 1.74 2.10
CA ASP A 18 -4.97 2.45 3.11
C ASP A 18 -3.89 1.51 3.66
N VAL A 19 -2.65 1.99 3.70
CA VAL A 19 -1.46 1.24 4.14
C VAL A 19 -0.77 2.00 5.26
N ARG A 20 -0.56 1.34 6.40
CA ARG A 20 0.18 1.89 7.53
C ARG A 20 1.63 1.45 7.45
N PHE A 21 2.57 2.38 7.60
CA PHE A 21 4.00 2.14 7.70
C PHE A 21 4.44 2.37 9.15
N GLU A 22 5.44 1.64 9.64
CA GLU A 22 5.99 1.88 10.99
C GLU A 22 7.14 2.89 10.97
N ASP A 23 7.88 2.92 9.86
CA ASP A 23 9.03 3.79 9.66
C ASP A 23 8.63 5.06 8.87
N GLU A 24 9.35 5.35 7.78
CA GLU A 24 9.14 6.51 6.93
C GLU A 24 7.85 6.37 6.10
N LEU A 25 7.14 7.46 5.85
CA LEU A 25 6.00 7.42 4.93
C LEU A 25 6.48 7.58 3.49
N PRO A 26 6.08 6.69 2.56
CA PRO A 26 6.40 6.90 1.16
C PRO A 26 5.77 8.22 0.65
N SER A 27 6.52 8.95 -0.18
CA SER A 27 6.04 10.18 -0.83
C SER A 27 4.82 9.93 -1.71
N LEU A 28 4.09 11.00 -2.03
CA LEU A 28 3.05 10.96 -3.06
C LEU A 28 3.63 10.45 -4.38
N TYR A 29 2.83 9.69 -5.11
CA TYR A 29 3.15 9.04 -6.38
C TYR A 29 4.23 7.94 -6.30
N ASN A 30 4.73 7.61 -5.11
CA ASN A 30 5.57 6.41 -4.96
C ASN A 30 4.72 5.14 -5.07
N ALA A 31 5.33 4.10 -5.63
CA ALA A 31 4.75 2.77 -5.68
C ALA A 31 4.93 2.03 -4.35
N VAL A 32 3.87 1.35 -3.92
CA VAL A 32 3.88 0.33 -2.88
C VAL A 32 3.55 -1.00 -3.57
N GLU A 33 4.48 -1.95 -3.50
CA GLU A 33 4.34 -3.24 -4.16
C GLU A 33 3.86 -4.31 -3.16
N VAL A 34 2.81 -5.03 -3.53
CA VAL A 34 2.26 -6.16 -2.77
C VAL A 34 2.45 -7.42 -3.59
N GLN A 35 3.12 -8.41 -3.01
CA GLN A 35 3.24 -9.73 -3.63
C GLN A 35 2.03 -10.58 -3.23
N HIS A 36 1.25 -11.02 -4.21
CA HIS A 36 0.04 -11.82 -3.98
C HIS A 36 -0.05 -12.93 -5.03
N GLU A 37 -0.09 -14.19 -4.58
CA GLU A 37 -0.26 -15.37 -5.45
C GLU A 37 0.73 -15.46 -6.63
N GLY A 38 1.95 -14.93 -6.47
CA GLY A 38 2.97 -14.90 -7.52
C GLY A 38 2.84 -13.73 -8.48
N GLU A 39 1.85 -12.86 -8.30
CA GLU A 39 1.68 -11.60 -9.01
C GLU A 39 2.11 -10.41 -8.16
N LYS A 40 2.61 -9.38 -8.84
CA LYS A 40 3.01 -8.13 -8.22
C LYS A 40 1.90 -7.10 -8.42
N ILE A 41 1.17 -6.82 -7.35
CA ILE A 41 0.17 -5.76 -7.33
C ILE A 41 0.85 -4.44 -6.96
N VAL A 42 0.65 -3.44 -7.80
CA VAL A 42 1.18 -2.09 -7.59
C VAL A 42 0.09 -1.17 -7.07
N LEU A 43 0.36 -0.50 -5.95
CA LEU A 43 -0.44 0.58 -5.40
C LEU A 43 0.33 1.89 -5.55
N GLU A 44 -0.33 2.98 -5.92
CA GLU A 44 0.29 4.31 -5.99
C GLU A 44 -0.20 5.18 -4.85
N VAL A 45 0.71 5.82 -4.11
CA VAL A 45 0.37 6.72 -2.99
C VAL A 45 -0.26 8.00 -3.50
N MET A 46 -1.48 8.28 -3.06
CA MET A 46 -2.25 9.46 -3.46
C MET A 46 -2.41 10.50 -2.37
N GLN A 47 -2.34 10.09 -1.10
CA GLN A 47 -2.54 11.00 0.03
C GLN A 47 -1.86 10.47 1.30
N HIS A 48 -1.34 11.37 2.13
CA HIS A 48 -1.00 11.06 3.52
C HIS A 48 -2.21 11.33 4.42
N LEU A 49 -2.64 10.31 5.19
CA LEU A 49 -3.79 10.41 6.08
C LEU A 49 -3.43 10.82 7.52
N GLY A 50 -2.14 10.80 7.87
CA GLY A 50 -1.68 10.87 9.26
C GLY A 50 -1.65 9.50 9.93
N ASP A 51 -1.27 9.43 11.22
CA ASP A 51 -1.08 8.18 11.98
C ASP A 51 -0.28 7.11 11.20
N HIS A 52 0.83 7.55 10.60
CA HIS A 52 1.69 6.75 9.73
C HIS A 52 0.96 5.98 8.63
N THR A 53 -0.15 6.52 8.11
CA THR A 53 -0.98 5.87 7.10
C THR A 53 -1.00 6.70 5.82
N VAL A 54 -0.85 6.00 4.69
CA VAL A 54 -1.03 6.57 3.35
C VAL A 54 -2.24 5.93 2.69
N ARG A 55 -2.94 6.70 1.87
CA ARG A 55 -3.97 6.21 0.97
C ARG A 55 -3.36 5.98 -0.39
N CYS A 56 -3.54 4.76 -0.90
CA CYS A 56 -3.10 4.35 -2.22
C CYS A 56 -4.28 4.02 -3.12
N ILE A 57 -4.04 4.08 -4.44
CA ILE A 57 -4.93 3.51 -5.45
C ILE A 57 -4.24 2.31 -6.08
N SER A 58 -4.94 1.18 -6.15
CA SER A 58 -4.45 -0.03 -6.80
C SER A 58 -4.50 0.11 -8.32
N MET A 59 -3.41 -0.27 -8.98
CA MET A 59 -3.32 -0.37 -10.44
C MET A 59 -3.76 -1.75 -10.96
N HIS A 60 -4.11 -2.66 -10.06
CA HIS A 60 -4.57 -4.02 -10.35
C HIS A 60 -5.89 -4.30 -9.61
N PRO A 61 -6.63 -5.36 -9.97
CA PRO A 61 -7.74 -5.86 -9.14
C PRO A 61 -7.29 -6.08 -7.69
N THR A 62 -8.19 -5.79 -6.75
CA THR A 62 -7.93 -5.92 -5.31
C THR A 62 -8.54 -7.17 -4.70
N ASP A 63 -9.18 -8.01 -5.52
CA ASP A 63 -9.66 -9.33 -5.15
C ASP A 63 -8.53 -10.17 -4.54
N GLY A 64 -8.83 -10.87 -3.45
CA GLY A 64 -7.85 -11.70 -2.74
C GLY A 64 -6.96 -10.93 -1.75
N LEU A 65 -6.81 -9.60 -1.89
CA LEU A 65 -6.11 -8.78 -0.90
C LEU A 65 -6.85 -8.74 0.43
N ARG A 66 -6.09 -8.70 1.52
CA ARG A 66 -6.63 -8.73 2.89
C ARG A 66 -5.94 -7.71 3.76
N ARG A 67 -6.68 -7.21 4.74
CA ARG A 67 -6.11 -6.40 5.83
C ARG A 67 -5.08 -7.24 6.57
N GLY A 68 -3.93 -6.64 6.88
CA GLY A 68 -2.82 -7.32 7.54
C GLY A 68 -1.78 -7.93 6.62
N MET A 69 -2.01 -7.95 5.31
CA MET A 69 -0.95 -8.18 4.32
C MET A 69 0.04 -7.02 4.27
#